data_AF-A0A7V8X666-F1
#
_entry.id   AF-A0A7V8X666-F1
#
_cell.length_a   1.000
_cell.length_b   1.000
_cell.length_c   1.000
_cell.angle_alpha   90.00
_cell.angle_beta   90.00
_cell.angle_gamma   90.00
#
_symmetry.space_group_name_H-M   'P 1'
#
loop_
_entity.id
_entity.type
_entity.pdbx_description
1 polymer ?
#
loop_
_entity_poly.entity_id
_entity_poly.type
_entity_poly.pdbx_seq_one_letter_code
_entity_poly.pdbx_strand_id
1 'polypeptide(L)'
;MLAEQETIPWGANPTIRLMVVDLAAGVVAGGALVERTDNRMSELRITAGGPDFSNEERQKMRAAVLGLLAPWVMGELDLMTARIYVPADETILIDAATRLGMVEAARLRVHVARPTGRVDLLMLELVNRDWGKIPKGDASG
;
A
#
# COMPACT_ATOMS: atom_id res chain seq x y z
N MET A 1 -24.75 -2.75 3.54
CA MET A 1 -25.04 -4.02 2.84
C MET A 1 -23.74 -4.82 2.85
N LEU A 2 -23.55 -5.70 3.86
CA LEU A 2 -22.32 -6.47 4.12
C LEU A 2 -22.41 -7.89 3.50
N ALA A 3 -23.01 -8.03 2.32
CA ALA A 3 -23.36 -9.36 1.80
C ALA A 3 -22.29 -10.02 0.90
N GLU A 4 -21.16 -9.36 0.61
CA GLU A 4 -20.10 -9.93 -0.25
C GLU A 4 -18.74 -10.12 0.44
N GLN A 5 -18.57 -9.69 1.69
CA GLN A 5 -17.32 -9.92 2.44
C GLN A 5 -17.21 -11.36 2.98
N GLU A 6 -18.30 -12.13 2.96
CA GLU A 6 -18.30 -13.55 3.31
C GLU A 6 -18.14 -14.41 2.04
N THR A 7 -16.90 -14.75 1.70
CA THR A 7 -16.45 -16.03 1.08
C THR A 7 -15.16 -15.87 0.27
N ILE A 8 -14.12 -15.25 0.83
CA ILE A 8 -12.77 -15.60 0.38
C ILE A 8 -12.45 -16.95 1.06
N PRO A 9 -12.27 -18.06 0.31
CA PRO A 9 -11.92 -19.34 0.89
C PRO A 9 -10.69 -19.19 1.78
N TRP A 10 -10.64 -19.92 2.90
CA TRP A 10 -9.46 -19.92 3.76
C TRP A 10 -8.23 -20.35 2.92
N GLY A 11 -7.24 -19.45 2.78
CA GLY A 11 -6.06 -19.65 1.92
C GLY A 11 -6.14 -19.04 0.51
N ALA A 12 -7.27 -18.45 0.10
CA ALA A 12 -7.32 -17.61 -1.09
C ALA A 12 -6.73 -16.23 -0.78
N ASN A 13 -5.69 -15.84 -1.52
CA ASN A 13 -5.04 -14.54 -1.41
C ASN A 13 -5.42 -13.66 -2.60
N PRO A 14 -6.61 -13.04 -2.61
CA PRO A 14 -7.04 -12.26 -3.76
C PRO A 14 -6.07 -11.12 -4.00
N THR A 15 -5.63 -11.00 -5.24
CA THR A 15 -4.69 -9.99 -5.70
C THR A 15 -5.39 -9.09 -6.70
N ILE A 16 -5.55 -7.82 -6.33
CA ILE A 16 -6.06 -6.79 -7.24
C ILE A 16 -4.86 -6.21 -7.99
N ARG A 17 -4.91 -6.26 -9.32
CA ARG A 17 -3.83 -5.75 -10.19
C ARG A 17 -4.29 -4.46 -10.84
N LEU A 18 -3.50 -3.41 -10.65
CA LEU A 18 -3.80 -2.08 -11.15
C LEU A 18 -2.72 -1.65 -12.12
N MET A 19 -3.16 -1.01 -13.20
CA MET A 19 -2.28 -0.30 -14.13
C MET A 19 -2.19 1.15 -13.70
N VAL A 20 -0.97 1.68 -13.61
CA VAL A 20 -0.73 3.08 -13.26
C VAL A 20 -0.44 3.86 -14.54
N VAL A 21 -1.22 4.91 -14.77
CA VAL A 21 -1.10 5.77 -15.95
C VAL A 21 -0.60 7.15 -15.49
N ASP A 22 0.48 7.61 -16.11
CA ASP A 22 0.91 9.01 -15.99
C ASP A 22 0.06 9.84 -16.96
N LEU A 23 -0.85 10.64 -16.41
CA LEU A 23 -1.79 11.45 -17.19
C LEU A 23 -1.10 12.58 -17.96
N ALA A 24 -0.01 13.13 -17.43
CA ALA A 24 0.70 14.22 -18.09
C ALA A 24 1.46 13.72 -19.32
N ALA A 25 2.07 12.54 -19.21
CA ALA A 25 2.77 11.89 -20.32
C ALA A 25 1.84 11.06 -21.23
N GLY A 26 0.64 10.71 -20.77
CA GLY A 26 -0.30 9.86 -21.51
C GLY A 26 0.18 8.41 -21.68
N VAL A 27 1.02 7.91 -20.77
CA VAL A 27 1.65 6.59 -20.88
C VAL A 27 1.45 5.75 -19.62
N VAL A 28 1.53 4.42 -19.78
CA VAL A 28 1.55 3.49 -18.65
C VAL A 28 2.89 3.61 -17.92
N ALA A 29 2.85 4.04 -16.67
CA ALA A 29 4.02 4.24 -15.82
C ALA A 29 4.39 2.99 -15.00
N GLY A 30 3.58 1.93 -15.04
CA GLY A 30 3.82 0.65 -14.40
C GLY A 30 2.55 0.11 -13.76
N GLY A 31 2.67 -0.50 -12.57
CA GLY A 31 1.52 -1.09 -11.89
C GLY A 31 1.55 -0.97 -10.38
N ALA A 32 0.46 -1.44 -9.79
CA ALA A 32 0.35 -1.69 -8.36
C ALA A 32 -0.43 -2.96 -8.09
N LEU A 33 -0.10 -3.63 -7.00
CA LEU A 33 -0.79 -4.81 -6.50
C LEU A 33 -1.33 -4.50 -5.11
N VAL A 34 -2.57 -4.91 -4.86
CA VAL A 34 -3.12 -5.06 -3.51
C VAL A 34 -3.30 -6.54 -3.28
N GLU A 35 -2.37 -7.12 -2.53
CA GLU A 35 -2.34 -8.54 -2.18
C GLU A 35 -3.00 -8.71 -0.81
N ARG A 36 -4.16 -9.37 -0.75
CA ARG A 36 -4.80 -9.68 0.53
C ARG A 36 -4.26 -11.00 1.06
N THR A 37 -3.60 -10.98 2.21
CA THR A 37 -3.12 -12.21 2.87
C THR A 37 -4.24 -12.93 3.62
N ASP A 38 -5.26 -12.17 4.03
CA ASP A 38 -6.51 -12.66 4.59
C ASP A 38 -7.60 -11.59 4.45
N ASN A 39 -8.71 -11.74 5.17
CA ASN A 39 -9.82 -10.78 5.15
C ASN A 39 -9.54 -9.48 5.92
N ARG A 40 -8.41 -9.37 6.60
CA ARG A 40 -8.08 -8.26 7.50
C ARG A 40 -6.92 -7.44 6.98
N MET A 41 -5.99 -8.05 6.27
CA MET A 41 -4.71 -7.45 5.95
C MET A 41 -4.45 -7.43 4.45
N SER A 42 -3.86 -6.33 3.99
CA SER A 42 -3.30 -6.22 2.65
C SER A 42 -1.84 -5.79 2.63
N GLU A 43 -1.13 -6.25 1.63
CA GLU A 43 0.17 -5.75 1.23
C GLU A 43 0.03 -4.95 -0.07
N LEU A 44 0.54 -3.72 -0.08
CA LEU A 44 0.55 -2.87 -1.27
C LEU A 44 1.94 -2.94 -1.90
N ARG A 45 2.00 -3.39 -3.16
CA ARG A 45 3.24 -3.48 -3.93
C ARG A 45 3.14 -2.54 -5.12
N ILE A 46 3.93 -1.48 -5.10
CA ILE A 46 3.91 -0.45 -6.14
C ILE A 46 5.15 -0.60 -7.02
N THR A 47 4.94 -0.98 -8.28
CA THR A 47 6.01 -1.13 -9.29
C THR A 47 6.03 0.02 -10.31
N ALA A 48 5.11 0.98 -10.17
CA ALA A 48 5.11 2.21 -10.95
C ALA A 48 6.44 2.96 -10.79
N GLY A 49 6.97 3.45 -11.93
CA GLY A 49 8.29 4.07 -11.99
C GLY A 49 9.42 3.12 -12.40
N GLY A 50 9.16 1.82 -12.59
CA GLY A 50 10.16 0.86 -13.05
C GLY A 50 11.02 0.27 -11.91
N PRO A 51 12.08 -0.50 -12.25
CA PRO A 51 12.79 -1.35 -11.28
C PRO A 51 13.81 -0.61 -10.40
N ASP A 52 14.26 0.59 -10.79
CA ASP A 52 15.18 1.41 -9.99
C ASP A 52 14.40 2.31 -9.04
N PHE A 53 14.30 1.87 -7.79
CA PHE A 53 13.53 2.56 -6.77
C PHE A 53 14.29 3.69 -6.07
N SER A 54 15.59 3.85 -6.32
CA SER A 54 16.39 4.89 -5.68
C SER A 54 16.22 6.28 -6.31
N ASN A 55 15.73 6.33 -7.55
CA ASN A 55 15.53 7.58 -8.29
C ASN A 55 14.37 8.43 -7.72
N GLU A 56 14.61 9.73 -7.55
CA GLU A 56 13.68 10.68 -6.93
C GLU A 56 12.31 10.76 -7.63
N GLU A 57 12.28 10.86 -8.96
CA GLU A 57 11.03 10.92 -9.73
C GLU A 57 10.22 9.62 -9.57
N ARG A 58 10.92 8.48 -9.50
CA ARG A 58 10.27 7.18 -9.29
C ARG A 58 9.69 7.07 -7.89
N GLN A 59 10.40 7.56 -6.87
CA GLN A 59 9.85 7.63 -5.51
C GLN A 59 8.63 8.55 -5.45
N LYS A 60 8.63 9.70 -6.14
CA LYS A 60 7.46 10.60 -6.24
C LYS A 60 6.26 9.90 -6.88
N MET A 61 6.47 9.16 -7.97
CA MET A 61 5.41 8.36 -8.60
C MET A 61 4.84 7.32 -7.63
N ARG A 62 5.71 6.58 -6.94
CA ARG A 62 5.27 5.58 -5.94
C ARG A 62 4.55 6.21 -4.76
N ALA A 63 5.01 7.36 -4.29
CA ALA A 63 4.36 8.13 -3.23
C ALA A 63 2.97 8.61 -3.65
N ALA A 64 2.81 9.09 -4.88
CA ALA A 64 1.50 9.48 -5.43
C ALA A 64 0.54 8.28 -5.50
N VAL A 65 1.02 7.13 -6.01
CA VAL A 65 0.22 5.89 -6.05
C VAL A 65 -0.15 5.44 -4.64
N LEU A 66 0.77 5.48 -3.67
CA LEU A 66 0.48 5.14 -2.28
C LEU A 66 -0.62 6.05 -1.69
N GLY A 67 -0.58 7.35 -2.01
CA GLY A 67 -1.60 8.32 -1.61
C GLY A 67 -2.99 8.02 -2.16
N LEU A 68 -3.10 7.27 -3.26
CA LEU A 68 -4.39 6.78 -3.79
C LEU A 68 -4.79 5.44 -3.16
N LEU A 69 -3.85 4.50 -3.06
CA LEU A 69 -4.14 3.15 -2.61
C LEU A 69 -4.46 3.06 -1.13
N ALA A 70 -3.70 3.74 -0.27
CA ALA A 70 -3.89 3.60 1.17
C ALA A 70 -5.30 4.05 1.62
N PRO A 71 -5.82 5.23 1.20
CA PRO A 71 -7.19 5.61 1.54
C PRO A 71 -8.25 4.70 0.91
N TRP A 72 -8.04 4.27 -0.34
CA TRP A 72 -8.95 3.36 -1.02
C TRP A 72 -9.10 2.02 -0.30
N VAL A 73 -7.97 1.43 0.12
CA VAL A 73 -7.94 0.15 0.85
C VAL A 73 -8.56 0.27 2.24
N MET A 74 -8.30 1.38 2.95
CA MET A 74 -8.87 1.60 4.28
C MET A 74 -10.36 1.91 4.22
N GLY A 75 -10.81 2.69 3.23
CA GLY A 75 -12.18 3.17 3.13
C GLY A 75 -13.12 2.21 2.38
N GLU A 76 -12.80 1.88 1.13
CA GLU A 76 -13.70 1.10 0.28
C GLU A 76 -13.58 -0.40 0.53
N LEU A 77 -12.37 -0.90 0.77
CA LEU A 77 -12.17 -2.33 1.05
C LEU A 77 -12.35 -2.69 2.54
N ASP A 78 -12.44 -1.67 3.41
CA ASP A 78 -12.59 -1.78 4.87
C ASP A 78 -11.66 -2.84 5.50
N LEU A 79 -10.39 -2.82 5.08
CA LEU A 79 -9.38 -3.71 5.65
C LEU A 79 -8.87 -3.17 6.99
N MET A 80 -8.49 -4.07 7.89
CA MET A 80 -7.92 -3.73 9.20
C MET A 80 -6.56 -3.07 9.08
N THR A 81 -5.71 -3.61 8.20
CA THR A 81 -4.35 -3.12 8.01
C THR A 81 -3.93 -3.15 6.54
N ALA A 82 -3.09 -2.18 6.17
CA ALA A 82 -2.35 -2.19 4.92
C ALA A 82 -0.88 -1.96 5.22
N ARG A 83 -0.01 -2.76 4.63
CA ARG A 83 1.43 -2.60 4.77
C ARG A 83 2.14 -2.39 3.44
N ILE A 84 3.30 -1.77 3.51
CA ILE A 84 4.26 -1.66 2.42
C ILE A 84 5.66 -2.01 2.90
N TYR A 85 6.44 -2.60 2.00
CA TYR A 85 7.87 -2.83 2.20
C TYR A 85 8.65 -1.77 1.42
N VAL A 86 9.45 -0.98 2.13
CA VAL A 86 10.15 0.18 1.58
C VAL A 86 11.62 0.13 2.00
N PRO A 87 12.56 0.04 1.06
CA PRO A 87 13.98 0.23 1.33
C PRO A 87 14.25 1.56 2.05
N ALA A 88 15.15 1.57 3.04
CA ALA A 88 15.38 2.73 3.91
C ALA A 88 15.99 3.96 3.20
N ASP A 89 16.46 3.80 1.97
CA ASP A 89 16.96 4.88 1.11
C ASP A 89 15.86 5.57 0.28
N GLU A 90 14.61 5.09 0.35
CA GLU A 90 13.47 5.68 -0.35
C GLU A 90 12.72 6.73 0.49
N THR A 91 13.45 7.78 0.86
CA THR A 91 12.99 8.81 1.82
C THR A 91 11.68 9.49 1.41
N ILE A 92 11.43 9.74 0.11
CA ILE A 92 10.20 10.40 -0.35
C ILE A 92 8.97 9.50 -0.14
N LEU A 93 9.13 8.21 -0.39
CA LEU A 93 8.05 7.24 -0.19
C LEU A 93 7.79 7.04 1.31
N ILE A 94 8.85 6.98 2.12
CA ILE A 94 8.74 6.89 3.58
C ILE A 94 8.00 8.11 4.13
N ASP A 95 8.38 9.33 3.74
CA ASP A 95 7.71 10.56 4.16
C ASP A 95 6.23 10.58 3.75
N ALA A 96 5.92 10.11 2.54
CA ALA A 96 4.53 10.00 2.08
C ALA A 96 3.73 9.00 2.90
N ALA A 97 4.30 7.83 3.20
CA ALA A 97 3.70 6.83 4.07
C ALA A 97 3.43 7.39 5.47
N THR A 98 4.41 8.07 6.07
CA THR A 98 4.26 8.71 7.38
C THR A 98 3.16 9.77 7.39
N ARG A 99 3.05 10.59 6.34
CA ARG A 99 1.95 11.57 6.20
C ARG A 99 0.57 10.92 6.10
N LEU A 100 0.49 9.70 5.59
CA LEU A 100 -0.75 8.89 5.55
C LEU A 100 -1.04 8.20 6.89
N GLY A 101 -0.17 8.36 7.90
CA GLY A 101 -0.31 7.74 9.20
C GLY A 101 0.26 6.33 9.30
N MET A 102 1.03 5.89 8.30
CA MET A 102 1.78 4.62 8.40
C MET A 102 2.91 4.75 9.42
N VAL A 103 3.12 3.70 10.19
CA VAL A 103 4.19 3.60 11.19
C VAL A 103 5.15 2.46 10.86
N GLU A 104 6.42 2.59 11.25
CA GLU A 104 7.39 1.51 11.13
C GLU A 104 7.03 0.37 12.10
N ALA A 105 6.57 -0.75 11.55
CA ALA A 105 6.21 -1.95 12.32
C ALA A 105 7.39 -2.91 12.48
N ALA A 106 8.28 -2.97 11.48
CA ALA A 106 9.50 -3.77 11.55
C ALA A 106 10.61 -3.21 10.65
N ARG A 107 11.86 -3.57 10.96
CA ARG A 107 13.04 -3.25 10.18
C ARG A 107 13.93 -4.48 10.00
N LEU A 108 14.18 -4.84 8.75
CA LEU A 108 15.12 -5.89 8.38
C LEU A 108 16.44 -5.24 7.99
N ARG A 109 17.44 -5.35 8.86
CA ARG A 109 18.74 -4.71 8.65
C ARG A 109 19.50 -5.32 7.47
N VAL A 110 20.13 -4.47 6.65
CA VAL A 110 21.02 -4.88 5.54
C VAL A 110 20.33 -5.87 4.58
N HIS A 111 19.02 -5.72 4.37
CA HIS A 111 18.20 -6.70 3.68
C HIS A 111 18.21 -6.51 2.16
N VAL A 112 18.12 -5.28 1.66
CA VAL A 112 17.93 -4.97 0.24
C VAL A 112 19.28 -4.74 -0.43
N ALA A 113 19.52 -5.42 -1.55
CA ALA A 113 20.71 -5.19 -2.37
C ALA A 113 20.57 -3.93 -3.24
N ARG A 114 21.65 -3.15 -3.32
CA ARG A 114 21.85 -1.97 -4.17
C ARG A 114 23.19 -2.08 -4.90
N PRO A 115 23.39 -1.36 -6.02
CA PRO A 115 24.71 -1.31 -6.66
C PRO A 115 25.83 -0.81 -5.73
N THR A 116 25.52 0.07 -4.78
CA THR A 116 26.47 0.68 -3.83
C THR A 116 26.60 -0.06 -2.50
N GLY A 117 25.86 -1.15 -2.29
CA GLY A 117 25.87 -1.88 -1.02
C GLY A 117 24.53 -2.50 -0.67
N ARG A 118 24.24 -2.64 0.62
CA ARG A 118 22.94 -3.12 1.10
C ARG A 118 22.32 -2.09 2.04
N VAL A 119 21.01 -1.97 1.97
CA VAL A 119 20.22 -1.05 2.81
C VAL A 119 19.16 -1.83 3.59
N ASP A 120 18.66 -1.23 4.66
CA ASP A 120 17.58 -1.80 5.46
C ASP A 120 16.28 -1.87 4.64
N LEU A 121 15.42 -2.85 4.94
CA LEU A 121 14.03 -2.87 4.49
C LEU A 121 13.12 -2.49 5.67
N LEU A 122 12.29 -1.47 5.46
CA LEU A 122 11.27 -1.05 6.41
C LEU A 122 9.94 -1.71 6.05
N MET A 123 9.23 -2.21 7.05
CA MET A 123 7.82 -2.58 6.95
C MET A 123 7.01 -1.47 7.58
N LEU A 124 6.29 -0.70 6.75
CA LEU A 124 5.43 0.39 7.20
C LEU A 124 3.98 -0.07 7.16
N GLU A 125 3.21 0.18 8.21
CA GLU A 125 1.84 -0.31 8.38
C GLU A 125 0.86 0.82 8.72
N LEU A 126 -0.29 0.82 8.03
CA LEU A 126 -1.44 1.65 8.34
C LEU A 126 -2.51 0.78 9.01
N VAL A 127 -3.04 1.25 10.14
CA VAL A 127 -4.13 0.59 10.87
C VAL A 127 -5.42 1.38 10.66
N ASN A 128 -6.46 0.71 10.15
CA ASN A 128 -7.80 1.27 10.03
C ASN A 128 -8.42 1.39 11.43
N ARG A 129 -8.58 2.62 11.92
CA ARG A 129 -9.15 2.88 13.25
C ARG A 129 -10.64 2.59 13.33
N ASP A 130 -11.31 2.48 12.20
CA ASP A 130 -12.76 2.24 12.09
C ASP A 130 -13.10 0.80 11.76
N TRP A 131 -12.08 -0.04 11.58
CA TRP A 131 -12.27 -1.46 11.30
C TRP A 131 -13.12 -2.15 12.38
N GLY A 132 -14.16 -2.85 11.94
CA GLY A 132 -15.09 -3.55 12.81
C GLY A 132 -16.07 -2.63 13.57
N LYS A 133 -15.99 -1.30 13.38
CA LYS A 133 -17.04 -0.40 13.85
C LYS A 133 -18.20 -0.48 12.87
N ILE A 134 -19.39 -0.77 13.39
CA ILE A 134 -20.62 -0.68 12.60
C ILE A 134 -20.80 0.80 12.21
N PRO A 135 -20.92 1.15 10.92
CA PRO A 135 -21.28 2.50 10.52
C PRO A 135 -22.54 2.88 11.28
N LYS A 136 -22.53 4.01 12.00
CA LYS A 136 -23.78 4.55 12.56
C LYS A 136 -24.66 4.86 11.36
N GLY A 137 -25.60 3.95 11.05
CA GLY A 137 -26.62 4.21 10.06
C GLY A 137 -27.28 5.53 10.40
N ASP A 138 -27.47 6.37 9.39
CA ASP A 138 -28.21 7.62 9.52
C ASP A 138 -29.51 7.33 10.28
N ALA A 139 -29.61 7.89 11.48
CA ALA A 139 -30.83 7.93 12.24
C ALA A 139 -31.76 8.98 11.58
N SER A 140 -32.21 8.71 10.37
CA SER A 140 -33.40 9.34 9.81
C SER A 140 -34.60 8.57 10.34
N GLY A 141 -35.08 9.01 11.51
CA GLY A 141 -36.42 8.71 12.01
C GLY A 141 -37.51 9.47 11.26
#